data_AF-A0A4P7KRA9-F1
#
_entry.id   AF-A0A4P7KRA9-F1
#
_cell.length_a   1.000
_cell.length_b   1.000
_cell.length_c   1.000
_cell.angle_alpha   90.00
_cell.angle_beta   90.00
_cell.angle_gamma   90.00
#
_symmetry.space_group_name_H-M   'P 1'
#
loop_
_entity.id
_entity.type
_entity.pdbx_description
1 polymer ?
#
loop_
_entity_poly.entity_id
_entity_poly.type
_entity_poly.pdbx_seq_one_letter_code
_entity_poly.pdbx_strand_id
1 'polypeptide(L)'
;MLILNFPDQPKIDDYLSDNALEKYDYDTYKAQAAYQAALQDWQMKSLDARSKAVADQGRRTQEYTQQSQEIAKAMRAHYDAADKLNLADFQEKEDAALQILPQGVDAAIAQNFPEKSAAIIYYLGSNPDKAREIFSKNPVQVTIELTRLADRLTLKPRGKQISNAPMTDEPLSGDVTAANISSLQKQMDEASSQGDVDTYRKIKAKLQGIR
;
A
#
# COMPACT_ATOMS: atom_id res chain seq x y z
N MET A 1 1.63 -9.96 16.52
CA MET A 1 2.48 -10.07 17.72
C MET A 1 3.70 -10.90 17.33
N LEU A 2 4.90 -10.30 17.29
CA LEU A 2 6.13 -11.04 17.00
C LEU A 2 6.40 -11.99 18.18
N ILE A 3 6.35 -13.30 17.95
CA ILE A 3 6.85 -14.27 18.93
C ILE A 3 8.37 -14.20 18.82
N LEU A 4 8.97 -13.33 19.63
CA LEU A 4 10.41 -13.29 19.81
C LEU A 4 10.82 -14.58 20.53
N ASN A 5 11.41 -15.51 19.80
CA ASN A 5 11.92 -16.75 20.38
C ASN A 5 13.28 -16.48 21.01
N PHE A 6 13.27 -16.05 22.27
CA PHE A 6 14.50 -15.92 23.05
C PHE A 6 14.92 -17.30 23.57
N PRO A 7 16.23 -17.63 23.58
CA PRO A 7 16.69 -18.80 24.29
C PRO A 7 16.40 -18.64 25.79
N ASP A 8 15.99 -19.72 26.45
CA ASP A 8 15.78 -19.73 27.89
C ASP A 8 17.10 -19.44 28.61
N GLN A 9 17.04 -18.58 29.63
CA GLN A 9 18.20 -18.30 30.46
C GLN A 9 18.61 -19.57 31.22
N PRO A 10 19.89 -19.97 31.20
CA PRO A 10 20.35 -21.11 31.97
C PRO A 10 20.13 -20.85 33.46
N LYS A 11 19.48 -21.79 34.14
CA LYS A 11 19.21 -21.70 35.58
C LYS A 11 20.34 -22.37 36.32
N ILE A 12 20.78 -21.76 37.42
CA ILE A 12 21.89 -22.29 38.22
C ILE A 12 21.58 -23.69 38.78
N ASP A 13 20.31 -23.96 39.11
CA ASP A 13 19.85 -25.24 39.64
C ASP A 13 19.98 -26.40 38.64
N ASP A 14 19.98 -26.09 37.33
CA ASP A 14 20.19 -27.09 36.27
C ASP A 14 21.65 -27.60 36.24
N TYR A 15 22.55 -26.97 36.99
CA TYR A 15 23.99 -27.26 37.03
C TYR A 15 24.51 -27.56 38.44
N LEU A 16 24.02 -26.85 39.46
CA LEU A 16 24.56 -26.91 40.83
C LEU A 16 23.61 -27.53 41.87
N SER A 17 22.47 -28.08 41.45
CA SER A 17 21.65 -28.91 42.35
C SER A 17 22.28 -30.29 42.58
N ASP A 18 21.95 -30.94 43.70
CA ASP A 18 22.48 -32.27 44.06
C ASP A 18 22.27 -33.31 42.96
N ASN A 19 21.14 -33.24 42.24
CA ASN A 19 20.84 -34.11 41.11
C ASN A 19 21.62 -33.70 39.84
N ALA A 20 21.77 -32.40 39.58
CA ALA A 20 22.51 -31.92 38.42
C ALA A 20 24.02 -32.20 38.51
N LEU A 21 24.58 -32.16 39.72
CA LEU A 21 25.99 -32.43 39.98
C LEU A 21 26.41 -33.87 39.63
N GLU A 22 25.48 -34.83 39.62
CA GLU A 22 25.72 -36.20 39.16
C GLU A 22 26.27 -36.23 37.72
N LYS A 23 25.82 -35.31 36.85
CA LYS A 23 26.29 -35.18 35.45
C LYS A 23 27.74 -34.69 35.34
N TYR A 24 28.28 -34.15 36.43
CA TYR A 24 29.61 -33.57 36.51
C TYR A 24 30.51 -34.33 37.51
N ASP A 25 30.17 -35.58 37.84
CA ASP A 25 30.90 -36.40 38.83
C ASP A 25 30.97 -35.76 40.22
N TYR A 26 29.98 -34.95 40.59
CA TYR A 26 29.97 -34.09 41.78
C TYR A 26 31.12 -33.06 41.83
N ASP A 27 31.80 -32.81 40.71
CA ASP A 27 32.82 -31.79 40.57
C ASP A 27 32.14 -30.41 40.35
N THR A 28 32.11 -29.63 41.43
CA THR A 28 31.51 -28.30 41.43
C THR A 28 32.25 -27.32 40.51
N TYR A 29 33.55 -27.49 40.27
CA TYR A 29 34.30 -26.64 39.34
C TYR A 29 33.90 -26.91 37.89
N LYS A 30 33.75 -28.19 37.51
CA LYS A 30 33.24 -28.56 36.18
C LYS A 30 31.81 -28.06 35.95
N ALA A 31 30.94 -28.24 36.94
CA ALA A 31 29.55 -27.78 36.87
C ALA A 31 29.46 -26.25 36.77
N GLN A 32 30.28 -25.52 37.54
CA GLN A 32 30.35 -24.07 37.49
C GLN A 32 30.90 -23.57 36.14
N ALA A 33 31.92 -24.23 35.57
CA ALA A 33 32.44 -23.89 34.25
C ALA A 33 31.39 -24.12 33.15
N ALA A 34 30.62 -25.21 33.21
CA ALA A 34 29.53 -25.49 32.28
C ALA A 34 28.41 -24.44 32.38
N TYR A 35 28.03 -24.04 33.60
CA TYR A 35 27.06 -22.98 33.81
C TYR A 35 27.53 -21.63 33.24
N GLN A 36 28.80 -21.26 33.47
CA GLN A 36 29.37 -20.03 32.92
C GLN A 36 29.41 -20.04 31.38
N ALA A 37 29.76 -21.18 30.78
CA ALA A 37 29.74 -21.34 29.32
C ALA A 37 28.32 -21.20 28.75
N ALA A 38 27.33 -21.83 29.40
CA ALA A 38 25.93 -21.72 29.01
C ALA A 38 25.39 -20.28 29.15
N LEU A 39 25.81 -19.56 30.21
CA LEU A 39 25.47 -18.15 30.39
C LEU A 39 26.05 -17.28 29.27
N GLN A 40 27.31 -17.48 28.89
CA GLN A 40 27.94 -16.73 27.80
C GLN A 40 27.26 -17.01 26.46
N ASP A 41 26.97 -18.28 26.17
CA ASP A 41 26.25 -18.68 24.94
C ASP A 41 24.84 -18.06 24.89
N TRP A 42 24.10 -18.09 26.01
CA TRP A 42 22.80 -17.44 26.12
C TRP A 42 22.88 -15.93 25.90
N GLN A 43 23.88 -15.25 26.46
CA GLN A 43 24.09 -13.81 26.25
C GLN A 43 24.34 -13.49 24.76
N MET A 44 25.22 -14.24 24.10
CA MET A 44 25.52 -14.08 22.67
C MET A 44 24.28 -14.29 21.80
N LYS A 45 23.54 -15.39 22.03
CA LYS A 45 22.30 -15.70 21.29
C LYS A 45 21.20 -14.67 21.56
N SER A 46 21.09 -14.16 22.78
CA SER A 46 20.13 -13.12 23.13
C SER A 46 20.44 -11.80 22.43
N LEU A 47 21.72 -11.44 22.30
CA LEU A 47 22.15 -10.26 21.54
C LEU A 47 21.84 -10.40 20.06
N ASP A 48 22.14 -11.56 19.45
CA ASP A 48 21.82 -11.87 18.06
C ASP A 48 20.31 -11.82 17.80
N ALA A 49 19.50 -12.43 18.66
CA ALA A 49 18.03 -12.41 18.55
C ALA A 49 17.46 -10.98 18.61
N ARG A 50 17.99 -10.12 19.50
CA ARG A 50 17.63 -8.69 19.55
C ARG A 50 18.05 -7.95 18.29
N SER A 51 19.26 -8.21 17.80
CA SER A 51 19.77 -7.58 16.57
C SER A 51 18.90 -7.93 15.37
N LYS A 52 18.56 -9.22 15.19
CA LYS A 52 17.65 -9.70 14.14
C LYS A 52 16.26 -9.08 14.25
N ALA A 53 15.71 -9.00 15.46
CA ALA A 53 14.40 -8.39 15.67
C ALA A 53 14.37 -6.90 15.25
N VAL A 54 15.40 -6.13 15.60
CA VAL A 54 15.53 -4.72 15.19
C VAL A 54 15.74 -4.61 13.68
N ALA A 55 16.59 -5.47 13.10
CA ALA A 55 16.82 -5.49 11.66
C ALA A 55 15.55 -5.85 10.86
N ASP A 56 14.79 -6.85 11.31
CA ASP A 56 13.52 -7.23 10.69
C ASP A 56 12.46 -6.13 10.86
N GLN A 57 12.41 -5.47 12.01
CA GLN A 57 11.54 -4.31 12.21
C GLN A 57 11.90 -3.19 11.24
N GLY A 58 13.17 -2.84 11.14
CA GLY A 58 13.67 -1.82 10.20
C GLY A 58 13.36 -2.17 8.75
N ARG A 59 13.59 -3.44 8.35
CA ARG A 59 13.27 -3.92 7.00
C ARG A 59 11.78 -3.82 6.71
N ARG A 60 10.89 -4.26 7.61
CA ARG A 60 9.44 -4.15 7.40
C ARG A 60 8.98 -2.69 7.29
N THR A 61 9.52 -1.80 8.12
CA THR A 61 9.21 -0.38 8.03
C THR A 61 9.63 0.17 6.66
N GLN A 62 10.83 -0.18 6.20
CA GLN A 62 11.32 0.26 4.89
C GLN A 62 10.49 -0.32 3.73
N GLU A 63 10.17 -1.62 3.77
CA GLU A 63 9.32 -2.29 2.78
C GLU A 63 7.92 -1.65 2.73
N TYR A 64 7.32 -1.35 3.88
CA TYR A 64 6.02 -0.66 3.95
C TYR A 64 6.09 0.75 3.37
N THR A 65 7.14 1.52 3.69
CA THR A 65 7.33 2.85 3.11
C THR A 65 7.50 2.79 1.59
N GLN A 66 8.31 1.86 1.08
CA GLN A 66 8.49 1.68 -0.36
C GLN A 66 7.19 1.29 -1.06
N GLN A 67 6.46 0.32 -0.49
CA GLN A 67 5.17 -0.12 -1.04
C GLN A 67 4.16 1.04 -1.08
N SER A 68 4.09 1.85 -0.03
CA SER A 68 3.22 3.03 0.01
C SER A 68 3.57 4.04 -1.07
N GLN A 69 4.86 4.31 -1.28
CA GLN A 69 5.33 5.21 -2.34
C GLN A 69 5.00 4.70 -3.74
N GLU A 70 5.11 3.39 -3.99
CA GLU A 70 4.74 2.82 -5.29
C GLU A 70 3.23 2.86 -5.54
N ILE A 71 2.40 2.62 -4.52
CA ILE A 71 0.94 2.82 -4.61
C ILE A 71 0.63 4.29 -4.89
N ALA A 72 1.24 5.22 -4.17
CA ALA A 72 1.08 6.66 -4.35
C ALA A 72 1.31 7.09 -5.81
N LYS A 73 2.44 6.64 -6.36
CA LYS A 73 2.86 6.92 -7.74
C LYS A 73 1.90 6.30 -8.75
N ALA A 74 1.48 5.06 -8.54
CA ALA A 74 0.53 4.37 -9.40
C ALA A 74 -0.83 5.10 -9.43
N MET A 75 -1.34 5.50 -8.26
CA MET A 75 -2.61 6.24 -8.17
C MET A 75 -2.51 7.61 -8.82
N ARG A 76 -1.38 8.32 -8.66
CA ARG A 76 -1.15 9.57 -9.38
C ARG A 76 -1.23 9.38 -10.90
N ALA A 77 -0.53 8.36 -11.41
CA ALA A 77 -0.56 8.04 -12.84
C ALA A 77 -1.97 7.65 -13.33
N HIS A 78 -2.72 6.91 -12.50
CA HIS A 78 -4.13 6.58 -12.78
C HIS A 78 -4.98 7.83 -12.98
N TYR A 79 -4.89 8.78 -12.05
CA TYR A 79 -5.67 10.01 -12.11
C TYR A 79 -5.20 10.96 -13.23
N ASP A 80 -3.90 10.96 -13.58
CA ASP A 80 -3.40 11.67 -14.77
C ASP A 80 -3.95 11.04 -16.07
N ALA A 81 -4.08 9.72 -16.13
CA ALA A 81 -4.70 9.02 -17.25
C ALA A 81 -6.19 9.34 -17.35
N ALA A 82 -6.90 9.43 -16.22
CA ALA A 82 -8.31 9.83 -16.17
C ALA A 82 -8.53 11.23 -16.75
N ASP A 83 -7.69 12.21 -16.38
CA ASP A 83 -7.77 13.57 -16.92
C ASP A 83 -7.58 13.60 -18.45
N LYS A 84 -6.68 12.76 -18.97
CA LYS A 84 -6.45 12.63 -20.43
C LYS A 84 -7.64 12.04 -21.18
N LEU A 85 -8.45 11.20 -20.53
CA LEU A 85 -9.68 10.67 -21.13
C LEU A 85 -10.74 11.75 -21.31
N ASN A 86 -10.71 12.79 -20.48
CA ASN A 86 -11.62 13.93 -20.52
C ASN A 86 -13.11 13.51 -20.51
N LEU A 87 -13.44 12.59 -19.59
CA LEU A 87 -14.78 12.04 -19.41
C LEU A 87 -15.48 12.75 -18.24
N ALA A 88 -16.56 13.47 -18.53
CA ALA A 88 -17.30 14.24 -17.52
C ALA A 88 -17.93 13.36 -16.42
N ASP A 89 -18.29 12.13 -16.77
CA ASP A 89 -18.89 11.13 -15.88
C ASP A 89 -17.85 10.20 -15.24
N PHE A 90 -16.55 10.48 -15.37
CA PHE A 90 -15.49 9.58 -14.89
C PHE A 90 -15.65 9.24 -13.41
N GLN A 91 -15.84 10.24 -12.56
CA GLN A 91 -15.95 10.06 -11.12
C GLN A 91 -17.16 9.17 -10.74
N GLU A 92 -18.30 9.36 -11.41
CA GLU A 92 -19.48 8.53 -11.20
C GLU A 92 -19.20 7.06 -11.56
N LYS A 93 -18.51 6.81 -12.68
CA LYS A 93 -18.15 5.44 -13.10
C LYS A 93 -17.08 4.83 -12.20
N GLU A 94 -16.11 5.61 -11.76
CA GLU A 94 -15.13 5.17 -10.77
C GLU A 94 -15.81 4.74 -9.47
N ASP A 95 -16.73 5.56 -8.93
CA ASP A 95 -17.50 5.23 -7.74
C ASP A 95 -18.31 3.93 -7.92
N ALA A 96 -18.96 3.76 -9.07
CA ALA A 96 -19.71 2.54 -9.39
C ALA A 96 -18.80 1.31 -9.49
N ALA A 97 -17.59 1.44 -10.03
CA ALA A 97 -16.61 0.37 -10.10
C ALA A 97 -16.14 -0.03 -8.69
N LEU A 98 -15.77 0.94 -7.86
CA LEU A 98 -15.24 0.72 -6.51
C LEU A 98 -16.24 0.02 -5.58
N GLN A 99 -17.54 0.15 -5.82
CA GLN A 99 -18.57 -0.61 -5.10
C GLN A 99 -18.54 -2.12 -5.40
N ILE A 100 -17.95 -2.53 -6.52
CA ILE A 100 -17.92 -3.92 -7.00
C ILE A 100 -16.52 -4.53 -6.82
N LEU A 101 -15.48 -3.71 -6.93
CA LEU A 101 -14.10 -4.17 -6.82
C LEU A 101 -13.80 -4.72 -5.43
N PRO A 102 -13.15 -5.88 -5.32
CA PRO A 102 -12.54 -6.31 -4.07
C PRO A 102 -11.52 -5.27 -3.58
N GLN A 103 -11.32 -5.19 -2.27
CA GLN A 103 -10.41 -4.22 -1.66
C GLN A 103 -8.99 -4.31 -2.26
N GLY A 104 -8.43 -3.15 -2.64
CA GLY A 104 -7.07 -3.02 -3.17
C GLY A 104 -6.91 -3.42 -4.65
N VAL A 105 -7.97 -3.89 -5.31
CA VAL A 105 -7.91 -4.22 -6.74
C VAL A 105 -7.78 -2.97 -7.61
N ASP A 106 -8.36 -1.86 -7.20
CA ASP A 106 -8.19 -0.55 -7.81
C ASP A 106 -6.70 -0.11 -7.82
N ALA A 107 -6.03 -0.21 -6.68
CA ALA A 107 -4.60 0.05 -6.57
C ALA A 107 -3.77 -0.94 -7.41
N ALA A 108 -4.16 -2.22 -7.43
CA ALA A 108 -3.51 -3.22 -8.28
C ALA A 108 -3.70 -2.92 -9.78
N ILE A 109 -4.88 -2.44 -10.21
CA ILE A 109 -5.13 -2.02 -11.59
C ILE A 109 -4.26 -0.80 -11.93
N ALA A 110 -4.17 0.17 -11.02
CA ALA A 110 -3.31 1.34 -11.19
C ALA A 110 -1.82 0.97 -11.34
N GLN A 111 -1.34 0.01 -10.54
CA GLN A 111 0.05 -0.46 -10.59
C GLN A 111 0.38 -1.28 -11.84
N ASN A 112 -0.50 -2.21 -12.21
CA ASN A 112 -0.21 -3.17 -13.28
C ASN A 112 -0.59 -2.65 -14.67
N PHE A 113 -1.49 -1.67 -14.76
CA PHE A 113 -1.96 -1.10 -16.03
C PHE A 113 -1.89 0.43 -16.00
N PRO A 114 -0.74 1.06 -15.72
CA PRO A 114 -0.66 2.51 -15.42
C PRO A 114 -1.28 3.39 -16.51
N GLU A 115 -1.08 3.04 -17.79
CA GLU A 115 -1.63 3.81 -18.93
C GLU A 115 -3.12 3.57 -19.19
N LYS A 116 -3.64 2.42 -18.79
CA LYS A 116 -5.01 1.97 -19.09
C LYS A 116 -5.92 1.89 -17.87
N SER A 117 -5.38 2.11 -16.68
CA SER A 117 -6.05 1.95 -15.40
C SER A 117 -7.36 2.76 -15.35
N ALA A 118 -7.31 4.04 -15.73
CA ALA A 118 -8.50 4.88 -15.81
C ALA A 118 -9.56 4.33 -16.79
N ALA A 119 -9.15 3.89 -17.98
CA ALA A 119 -10.09 3.32 -18.95
C ALA A 119 -10.69 1.98 -18.48
N ILE A 120 -9.89 1.15 -17.80
CA ILE A 120 -10.35 -0.12 -17.20
C ILE A 120 -11.39 0.17 -16.12
N ILE A 121 -11.06 1.04 -15.15
CA ILE A 121 -11.98 1.41 -14.06
C ILE A 121 -13.27 2.01 -14.61
N TYR A 122 -13.16 2.94 -15.57
CA TYR A 122 -14.32 3.51 -16.25
C TYR A 122 -15.19 2.44 -16.93
N TYR A 123 -14.57 1.49 -17.64
CA TYR A 123 -15.28 0.39 -18.29
C TYR A 123 -16.01 -0.48 -17.26
N LEU A 124 -15.35 -0.86 -16.18
CA LEU A 124 -15.94 -1.68 -15.12
C LEU A 124 -17.13 -0.98 -14.46
N GLY A 125 -17.00 0.32 -14.18
CA GLY A 125 -18.08 1.15 -13.64
C GLY A 125 -19.25 1.34 -14.61
N SER A 126 -18.95 1.42 -15.90
CA SER A 126 -19.97 1.49 -16.95
C SER A 126 -20.66 0.15 -17.22
N ASN A 127 -20.07 -0.96 -16.77
CA ASN A 127 -20.53 -2.33 -17.04
C ASN A 127 -20.55 -3.15 -15.73
N PRO A 128 -21.42 -2.83 -14.76
CA PRO A 128 -21.39 -3.42 -13.42
C PRO A 128 -21.61 -4.94 -13.43
N ASP A 129 -22.45 -5.47 -14.32
CA ASP A 129 -22.66 -6.92 -14.45
C ASP A 129 -21.40 -7.63 -14.95
N LYS A 130 -20.66 -7.00 -15.87
CA LYS A 130 -19.39 -7.54 -16.35
C LYS A 130 -18.31 -7.47 -15.28
N ALA A 131 -18.28 -6.39 -14.49
CA ALA A 131 -17.38 -6.30 -13.35
C ALA A 131 -17.65 -7.43 -12.35
N ARG A 132 -18.91 -7.64 -11.95
CA ARG A 132 -19.28 -8.76 -11.06
C ARG A 132 -18.90 -10.12 -11.64
N GLU A 133 -19.15 -10.34 -12.93
CA GLU A 133 -18.76 -11.58 -13.61
C GLU A 133 -17.23 -11.80 -13.54
N ILE A 134 -16.43 -10.78 -13.85
CA ILE A 134 -14.96 -10.87 -13.79
C ILE A 134 -14.53 -11.22 -12.36
N PHE A 135 -14.98 -10.46 -11.36
CA PHE A 135 -14.52 -10.62 -9.98
C PHE A 135 -15.16 -11.80 -9.24
N SER A 136 -16.10 -12.52 -9.85
CA SER A 136 -16.57 -13.83 -9.36
C SER A 136 -15.62 -14.98 -9.69
N LYS A 137 -14.64 -14.77 -10.58
CA LYS A 137 -13.66 -15.77 -11.00
C LYS A 137 -12.50 -15.87 -10.01
N ASN A 138 -11.66 -16.89 -10.16
CA ASN A 138 -10.44 -16.98 -9.34
C ASN A 138 -9.43 -15.87 -9.70
N PRO A 139 -8.47 -15.54 -8.81
CA PRO A 139 -7.56 -14.41 -9.01
C PRO A 139 -6.76 -14.46 -10.33
N VAL A 140 -6.30 -15.65 -10.75
CA VAL A 140 -5.54 -15.80 -12.00
C VAL A 140 -6.43 -15.49 -13.21
N GLN A 141 -7.67 -15.98 -13.20
CA GLN A 141 -8.65 -15.68 -14.25
C GLN A 141 -9.02 -14.20 -14.28
N VAL A 142 -9.17 -13.55 -13.11
CA VAL A 142 -9.39 -12.09 -13.02
C VAL A 142 -8.26 -11.34 -13.71
N THR A 143 -7.00 -11.65 -13.38
CA THR A 143 -5.84 -11.02 -14.03
C THR A 143 -5.86 -11.19 -15.54
N ILE A 144 -6.11 -12.40 -16.04
CA ILE A 144 -6.19 -12.68 -17.48
C ILE A 144 -7.31 -11.85 -18.14
N GLU A 145 -8.49 -11.79 -17.54
CA GLU A 145 -9.61 -11.00 -18.06
C GLU A 145 -9.32 -9.49 -18.05
N LEU A 146 -8.67 -8.98 -16.99
CA LEU A 146 -8.24 -7.59 -16.92
C LEU A 146 -7.17 -7.27 -17.97
N THR A 147 -6.21 -8.15 -18.22
CA THR A 147 -5.23 -7.97 -19.31
C THR A 147 -5.91 -7.96 -20.68
N ARG A 148 -6.82 -8.92 -20.94
CA ARG A 148 -7.61 -8.95 -22.18
C ARG A 148 -8.50 -7.72 -22.35
N LEU A 149 -9.03 -7.21 -21.25
CA LEU A 149 -9.80 -5.95 -21.25
C LEU A 149 -8.88 -4.78 -21.59
N ALA A 150 -7.72 -4.69 -20.93
CA ALA A 150 -6.72 -3.66 -21.19
C ALA A 150 -6.36 -3.63 -22.68
N ASP A 151 -6.05 -4.76 -23.30
CA ASP A 151 -5.69 -4.84 -24.72
C ASP A 151 -6.82 -4.36 -25.65
N ARG A 152 -8.08 -4.65 -25.30
CA ARG A 152 -9.26 -4.23 -26.08
C ARG A 152 -9.59 -2.75 -25.93
N LEU A 153 -9.27 -2.15 -24.78
CA LEU A 153 -9.55 -0.74 -24.53
C LEU A 153 -8.57 0.13 -25.32
N THR A 154 -9.07 0.74 -26.40
CA THR A 154 -8.34 1.78 -27.13
C THR A 154 -8.56 3.12 -26.44
N LEU A 155 -7.47 3.75 -25.99
CA LEU A 155 -7.47 5.12 -25.47
C LEU A 155 -7.70 6.10 -26.62
N LYS A 156 -8.96 6.32 -27.01
CA LYS A 156 -9.30 7.45 -27.89
C LYS A 156 -9.74 8.62 -27.00
N PRO A 157 -8.93 9.69 -26.86
CA PRO A 157 -9.38 10.88 -26.16
C PRO A 157 -10.65 11.39 -26.84
N ARG A 158 -11.74 11.55 -26.08
CA ARG A 158 -12.93 12.22 -26.62
C ARG A 158 -12.57 13.70 -26.78
N GLY A 159 -12.60 14.19 -28.02
CA GLY A 159 -12.39 15.62 -28.31
C GLY A 159 -13.33 16.47 -27.46
N LYS A 160 -12.86 17.65 -27.02
CA LYS A 160 -13.68 18.62 -26.27
C LYS A 160 -15.05 18.76 -26.95
N GLN A 161 -16.13 18.55 -26.20
CA GLN A 161 -17.44 19.04 -26.64
C GLN A 161 -17.32 20.56 -26.73
N ILE A 162 -17.28 21.09 -27.96
CA ILE A 162 -17.34 22.53 -28.21
C ILE A 162 -18.80 22.91 -27.94
N SER A 163 -19.08 23.27 -26.69
CA SER A 163 -20.29 24.03 -26.35
C SER A 163 -20.21 25.37 -27.07
N ASN A 164 -21.18 25.67 -27.94
CA ASN A 164 -21.36 26.99 -28.56
C ASN A 164 -22.01 28.01 -27.59
N ALA A 165 -21.97 27.77 -26.28
CA ALA A 165 -22.47 28.74 -25.31
C ALA A 165 -21.44 29.88 -25.13
N PRO A 166 -21.88 31.16 -25.06
CA PRO A 166 -21.00 32.29 -24.75
C PRO A 166 -20.22 32.03 -23.46
N MET A 167 -18.93 32.37 -23.44
CA MET A 167 -18.12 32.28 -22.24
C MET A 167 -18.77 33.14 -21.14
N THR A 168 -19.13 32.52 -20.03
CA THR A 168 -19.51 33.23 -18.81
C THR A 168 -18.31 34.05 -18.35
N ASP A 169 -18.52 35.33 -18.04
CA ASP A 169 -17.47 36.24 -17.58
C ASP A 169 -16.67 35.62 -16.41
N GLU A 170 -15.34 35.63 -16.53
CA GLU A 170 -14.42 35.18 -15.48
C GLU A 170 -14.55 36.10 -14.24
N PRO A 171 -14.80 35.57 -13.04
CA PRO A 171 -14.60 36.35 -11.83
C PRO A 171 -13.09 36.46 -11.56
N LEU A 172 -12.56 37.68 -11.69
CA LEU A 172 -11.28 38.09 -11.12
C LEU A 172 -11.30 37.89 -9.60
N SER A 173 -10.79 36.75 -9.12
CA SER A 173 -10.50 36.52 -7.70
C SER A 173 -9.01 36.25 -7.52
N GLY A 174 -8.29 37.28 -7.09
CA GLY A 174 -6.85 37.29 -6.87
C GLY A 174 -6.42 36.54 -5.60
N ASP A 175 -5.18 36.02 -5.66
CA ASP A 175 -4.29 35.45 -4.62
C ASP A 175 -4.83 34.42 -3.61
N VAL A 176 -6.03 34.59 -3.06
CA VAL A 176 -6.61 33.70 -2.03
C VAL A 176 -7.00 32.34 -2.64
N THR A 177 -7.49 32.33 -3.88
CA THR A 177 -7.81 31.13 -4.64
C THR A 177 -6.54 30.35 -5.02
N ALA A 178 -5.47 31.02 -5.43
CA ALA A 178 -4.18 30.39 -5.76
C ALA A 178 -3.49 29.78 -4.51
N ALA A 179 -3.53 30.48 -3.37
CA ALA A 179 -3.06 29.95 -2.09
C ALA A 179 -3.88 28.72 -1.65
N ASN A 180 -5.19 28.75 -1.83
CA ASN A 180 -6.06 27.61 -1.53
C ASN A 180 -5.80 26.42 -2.47
N ILE A 181 -5.66 26.65 -3.78
CA ILE A 181 -5.33 25.62 -4.77
C ILE A 181 -3.97 24.97 -4.45
N SER A 182 -2.94 25.76 -4.16
CA SER A 182 -1.62 25.23 -3.81
C SER A 182 -1.63 24.42 -2.51
N SER A 183 -2.40 24.84 -1.51
CA SER A 183 -2.56 24.08 -0.26
C SER A 183 -3.29 22.74 -0.47
N LEU A 184 -4.35 22.73 -1.30
CA LEU A 184 -5.06 21.51 -1.68
C LEU A 184 -4.16 20.59 -2.50
N GLN A 185 -3.37 21.12 -3.43
CA GLN A 185 -2.40 20.34 -4.20
C GLN A 185 -1.38 19.67 -3.27
N LYS A 186 -0.86 20.40 -2.27
CA LYS A 186 0.06 19.85 -1.27
C LYS A 186 -0.59 18.75 -0.41
N GLN A 187 -1.83 18.96 0.04
CA GLN A 187 -2.57 17.93 0.80
C GLN A 187 -2.86 16.69 -0.05
N MET A 188 -3.11 16.87 -1.35
CA MET A 188 -3.26 15.77 -2.30
C MET A 188 -1.95 14.99 -2.46
N ASP A 189 -0.82 15.68 -2.51
CA ASP A 189 0.50 15.05 -2.56
C ASP A 189 0.85 14.31 -1.27
N GLU A 190 0.50 14.88 -0.12
CA GLU A 190 0.65 14.25 1.19
C GLU A 190 -0.23 12.99 1.30
N ALA A 191 -1.51 13.08 0.92
CA ALA A 191 -2.43 11.94 0.90
C ALA A 191 -1.95 10.84 -0.05
N SER A 192 -1.47 11.21 -1.25
CA SER A 192 -0.81 10.30 -2.18
C SER A 192 0.36 9.59 -1.48
N SER A 193 1.30 10.35 -0.89
CA SER A 193 2.51 9.83 -0.26
C SER A 193 2.27 8.87 0.90
N GLN A 194 1.10 8.98 1.54
CA GLN A 194 0.65 8.12 2.64
C GLN A 194 -0.15 6.90 2.15
N GLY A 195 -0.45 6.80 0.85
CA GLY A 195 -1.32 5.77 0.29
C GLY A 195 -2.81 6.01 0.59
N ASP A 196 -3.19 7.20 1.05
CA ASP A 196 -4.58 7.57 1.34
C ASP A 196 -5.28 8.01 0.04
N VAL A 197 -5.72 7.00 -0.70
CA VAL A 197 -6.39 7.15 -1.99
C VAL A 197 -7.74 7.87 -1.86
N ASP A 198 -8.47 7.64 -0.77
CA ASP A 198 -9.78 8.26 -0.53
C ASP A 198 -9.65 9.77 -0.34
N THR A 199 -8.68 10.20 0.48
CA THR A 199 -8.39 11.61 0.68
C THR A 199 -7.84 12.24 -0.60
N TYR A 200 -6.94 11.55 -1.32
CA TYR A 200 -6.47 12.00 -2.63
C TYR A 200 -7.63 12.30 -3.58
N ARG A 201 -8.56 11.36 -3.73
CA ARG A 201 -9.71 11.47 -4.63
C ARG A 201 -10.61 12.64 -4.25
N LYS A 202 -10.94 12.76 -2.96
CA LYS A 202 -11.77 13.86 -2.44
C LYS A 202 -11.15 15.23 -2.72
N ILE A 203 -9.83 15.36 -2.55
CA ILE A 203 -9.14 16.61 -2.83
C ILE A 203 -9.10 16.88 -4.33
N LYS A 204 -8.85 15.86 -5.17
CA LYS A 204 -8.87 16.00 -6.62
C LYS A 204 -10.24 16.47 -7.15
N ALA A 205 -11.33 15.89 -6.65
CA ALA A 205 -12.69 16.33 -6.99
C ALA A 205 -12.94 17.80 -6.61
N LYS A 206 -12.47 18.24 -5.44
CA LYS A 206 -12.55 19.66 -5.04
C LYS A 206 -11.77 20.57 -5.97
N LEU A 207 -10.57 20.16 -6.40
CA LEU A 207 -9.74 20.93 -7.34
C LEU A 207 -10.38 21.05 -8.72
N GLN A 208 -11.06 19.99 -9.21
CA GLN A 208 -11.80 20.04 -10.47
C GLN A 208 -13.01 20.98 -10.40
N GLY A 209 -13.70 21.08 -9.26
CA GLY A 209 -14.83 21.99 -9.08
C GLY A 209 -14.47 23.48 -8.91
N ILE A 210 -13.18 23.81 -8.73
CA ILE A 210 -12.69 25.19 -8.63
C ILE A 210 -12.30 25.76 -10.02
N ARG A 211 -12.07 24.88 -11.00
CA ARG A 211 -11.65 25.25 -12.37
C ARG A 211 -12.81 25.64 -13.27
#